data_AF-A0A963T415-F1
#
_entry.id   AF-A0A963T415-F1
#
_cell.length_a   1.000
_cell.length_b   1.000
_cell.length_c   1.000
_cell.angle_alpha   90.00
_cell.angle_beta   90.00
_cell.angle_gamma   90.00
#
_symmetry.space_group_name_H-M   'P 1'
#
loop_
_entity.id
_entity.type
_entity.pdbx_description
1 polymer ?
#
loop_
_entity_poly.entity_id
_entity_poly.type
_entity_poly.pdbx_seq_one_letter_code
_entity_poly.pdbx_strand_id
1 'polypeptide(L)'
;MPETLTLTVNGENCTVTVPPRTQLAEVLRDHLDLTGTHLACEQGVCGACTVMMNGRPVRSCITYAHACDGAVIETIEGHRGDAVMDQLRDAFSRHHALQCGFCTPGMLATARDIVSRFDTADEATIRLELSGNLCRCTGYVGIVGAISEVITAKGSTGKHSAPPSPARPAKPFTPFEPVEAAQTPIPTAPKGSVSAEGGWTVVKRSFALNHAPDAVWQLFRDPARVAPCIPGATVESLDAESFTGAVEIRFGPIRARFGGRGSYENDDAARAGTIRGEGDDKLGKSKVRGALRYAIAKGATPQVSRAEVELRFEIDGMLAQFNRPELVTGFVDYILVQFAANCDAVLSGGEAGPVKRLSVFAMLWAVLKARFSR
;
A
#
# COMPACT_ATOMS: atom_id res chain seq x y z
N MET A 1 22.78 -23.01 -19.48
CA MET A 1 22.69 -22.97 -20.96
C MET A 1 21.24 -22.73 -21.33
N PRO A 2 20.89 -22.20 -22.51
CA PRO A 2 19.50 -22.17 -22.98
C PRO A 2 18.94 -23.59 -23.06
N GLU A 3 17.67 -23.75 -22.68
CA GLU A 3 16.96 -25.02 -22.68
C GLU A 3 15.67 -24.85 -23.48
N THR A 4 15.17 -25.94 -24.07
CA THR A 4 13.96 -25.95 -24.88
C THR A 4 12.73 -26.26 -24.02
N LEU A 5 11.65 -25.52 -24.23
CA LEU A 5 10.34 -25.74 -23.62
C LEU A 5 9.25 -25.65 -24.68
N THR A 6 8.12 -26.31 -24.43
CA THR A 6 6.96 -26.29 -25.32
C THR A 6 5.73 -25.77 -24.58
N LEU A 7 5.00 -24.82 -25.15
CA LEU A 7 3.75 -24.30 -24.62
C LEU A 7 2.64 -24.49 -25.65
N THR A 8 1.39 -24.56 -25.20
CA THR A 8 0.24 -24.34 -26.09
C THR A 8 -0.25 -22.91 -25.87
N VAL A 9 0.08 -21.99 -26.77
CA VAL A 9 -0.25 -20.57 -26.65
C VAL A 9 -1.38 -20.24 -27.62
N ASN A 10 -2.51 -19.74 -27.10
CA ASN A 10 -3.70 -19.41 -27.89
C ASN A 10 -4.19 -20.56 -28.81
N GLY A 11 -4.01 -21.81 -28.38
CA GLY A 11 -4.38 -23.01 -29.14
C GLY A 11 -3.30 -23.54 -30.09
N GLU A 12 -2.17 -22.84 -30.25
CA GLU A 12 -1.06 -23.26 -31.09
C GLU A 12 0.09 -23.83 -30.25
N ASN A 13 0.73 -24.90 -30.73
CA ASN A 13 1.92 -25.44 -30.07
C ASN A 13 3.16 -24.63 -30.44
N CYS A 14 3.78 -23.99 -29.45
CA CYS A 14 4.95 -23.14 -29.60
C CYS A 14 6.13 -23.78 -28.88
N THR A 15 7.25 -24.00 -29.58
CA THR A 15 8.50 -24.49 -28.99
C THR A 15 9.55 -23.39 -29.03
N VAL A 16 10.15 -23.07 -27.89
CA VAL A 16 11.18 -22.00 -27.78
C VAL A 16 12.40 -22.50 -27.02
N THR A 17 13.58 -21.98 -27.36
CA THR A 17 14.83 -22.30 -26.66
C THR A 17 15.36 -21.04 -25.98
N VAL A 18 15.28 -20.99 -24.65
CA VAL A 18 15.56 -19.79 -23.85
C VAL A 18 16.31 -20.14 -22.56
N PRO A 19 17.08 -19.20 -21.96
CA PRO A 19 17.69 -19.41 -20.64
C PRO A 19 16.66 -19.81 -19.56
N PRO A 20 17.03 -20.64 -18.56
CA PRO A 20 16.13 -21.03 -17.45
C PRO A 20 15.50 -19.87 -16.67
N ARG A 21 16.19 -18.73 -16.61
CA ARG A 21 15.72 -17.51 -15.93
C ARG A 21 14.72 -16.66 -16.71
N THR A 22 14.40 -17.03 -17.95
CA THR A 22 13.54 -16.25 -18.84
C THR A 22 12.12 -16.23 -18.28
N GLN A 23 11.52 -15.05 -18.22
CA GLN A 23 10.14 -14.89 -17.74
C GLN A 23 9.15 -15.31 -18.81
N LEU A 24 7.95 -15.76 -18.41
CA LEU A 24 6.88 -16.08 -19.35
C LEU A 24 6.49 -14.86 -20.19
N ALA A 25 6.49 -13.66 -19.60
CA ALA A 25 6.19 -12.43 -20.33
C ALA A 25 7.18 -12.15 -21.47
N GLU A 26 8.47 -12.42 -21.25
CA GLU A 26 9.54 -12.27 -22.24
C GLU A 26 9.34 -13.27 -23.38
N VAL A 27 9.03 -14.54 -23.07
CA VAL A 27 8.68 -15.54 -24.10
C VAL A 27 7.50 -15.09 -24.96
N LEU A 28 6.41 -14.64 -24.33
CA LEU A 28 5.23 -14.22 -25.07
C LEU A 28 5.52 -13.00 -25.97
N ARG A 29 6.20 -11.99 -25.44
CA ARG A 29 6.39 -10.71 -26.13
C ARG A 29 7.51 -10.73 -27.16
N ASP A 30 8.66 -11.29 -26.79
CA ASP A 30 9.91 -11.09 -27.52
C ASP A 30 10.31 -12.32 -28.35
N HIS A 31 9.73 -13.49 -28.05
CA HIS A 31 9.97 -14.72 -28.81
C HIS A 31 8.76 -15.15 -29.66
N LEU A 32 7.54 -14.75 -29.28
CA LEU A 32 6.30 -15.12 -29.98
C LEU A 32 5.54 -13.89 -30.53
N ASP A 33 6.07 -12.68 -30.37
CA ASP A 33 5.48 -11.41 -30.84
C ASP A 33 4.05 -11.12 -30.35
N LEU A 34 3.63 -11.73 -29.23
CA LEU A 34 2.35 -11.50 -28.57
C LEU A 34 2.45 -10.31 -27.61
N THR A 35 2.47 -9.12 -28.20
CA THR A 35 2.80 -7.85 -27.53
C THR A 35 1.68 -7.26 -26.68
N GLY A 36 0.47 -7.83 -26.71
CA GLY A 36 -0.68 -7.40 -25.91
C GLY A 36 -0.48 -7.64 -24.40
N THR A 37 0.40 -8.56 -24.02
CA THR A 37 0.83 -8.69 -22.61
C THR A 37 1.79 -7.55 -22.28
N HIS A 38 1.44 -6.67 -21.34
CA HIS A 38 2.27 -5.50 -21.01
C HIS A 38 3.14 -5.71 -19.76
N LEU A 39 4.36 -5.16 -19.80
CA LEU A 39 5.28 -5.09 -18.66
C LEU A 39 5.38 -3.66 -18.14
N ALA A 40 5.25 -3.50 -16.83
CA ALA A 40 5.39 -2.19 -16.17
C ALA A 40 6.14 -2.26 -14.84
N CYS A 41 5.69 -3.10 -13.90
CA CYS A 41 6.32 -3.17 -12.58
C CYS A 41 7.35 -4.28 -12.43
N GLU A 42 7.26 -5.34 -13.25
CA GLU A 42 8.11 -6.55 -13.25
C GLU A 42 8.32 -7.23 -11.89
N GLN A 43 7.39 -7.02 -10.97
CA GLN A 43 7.43 -7.54 -9.60
C GLN A 43 6.05 -8.07 -9.13
N GLY A 44 5.14 -8.35 -10.08
CA GLY A 44 3.82 -8.93 -9.80
C GLY A 44 2.73 -7.97 -9.30
N VAL A 45 3.05 -6.70 -9.07
CA VAL A 45 2.16 -5.72 -8.41
C VAL A 45 1.05 -5.17 -9.32
N CYS A 46 1.38 -4.75 -10.55
CA CYS A 46 0.44 -3.95 -11.36
C CYS A 46 -0.61 -4.75 -12.13
N GLY A 47 -0.39 -6.04 -12.36
CA GLY A 47 -1.28 -6.90 -13.14
C GLY A 47 -1.38 -6.65 -14.64
N ALA A 48 -0.65 -5.69 -15.21
CA ALA A 48 -0.64 -5.46 -16.66
C ALA A 48 -0.17 -6.69 -17.48
N CYS A 49 0.66 -7.54 -16.86
CA CYS A 49 1.20 -8.77 -17.43
C CYS A 49 0.31 -10.01 -17.24
N THR A 50 -0.95 -9.85 -16.83
CA THR A 50 -1.83 -10.98 -16.53
C THR A 50 -2.20 -11.73 -17.80
N VAL A 51 -1.98 -13.04 -17.77
CA VAL A 51 -2.40 -14.01 -18.80
C VAL A 51 -3.12 -15.16 -18.12
N MET A 52 -3.86 -15.97 -18.88
CA MET A 52 -4.45 -17.20 -18.35
C MET A 52 -3.45 -18.35 -18.54
N MET A 53 -3.21 -19.13 -17.50
CA MET A 53 -2.45 -20.37 -17.56
C MET A 53 -3.30 -21.50 -17.01
N ASN A 54 -3.58 -22.50 -17.84
CA ASN A 54 -4.45 -23.62 -17.51
C ASN A 54 -5.80 -23.14 -16.92
N GLY A 55 -6.38 -22.11 -17.53
CA GLY A 55 -7.66 -21.54 -17.13
C GLY A 55 -7.64 -20.63 -15.90
N ARG A 56 -6.47 -20.27 -15.35
CA ARG A 56 -6.35 -19.38 -14.17
C ARG A 56 -5.49 -18.15 -14.47
N PRO A 57 -5.81 -16.97 -13.94
CA PRO A 57 -5.00 -15.77 -14.15
C PRO A 57 -3.66 -15.88 -13.41
N VAL A 58 -2.57 -15.51 -14.09
CA VAL A 58 -1.21 -15.50 -13.52
C VAL A 58 -0.40 -14.30 -14.00
N ARG A 59 0.57 -13.90 -13.17
CA ARG A 59 1.52 -12.82 -13.46
C ARG A 59 2.69 -13.35 -14.29
N SER A 60 2.65 -13.14 -15.60
CA SER A 60 3.71 -13.64 -16.49
C SER A 60 5.10 -13.05 -16.20
N CYS A 61 5.20 -11.84 -15.61
CA CYS A 61 6.48 -11.20 -15.26
C CYS A 61 7.21 -11.81 -14.05
N ILE A 62 6.56 -12.65 -13.25
CA ILE A 62 7.20 -13.33 -12.10
C ILE A 62 7.08 -14.85 -12.20
N THR A 63 6.71 -15.35 -13.38
CA THR A 63 6.63 -16.77 -13.67
C THR A 63 7.75 -17.12 -14.65
N TYR A 64 8.63 -18.05 -14.29
CA TYR A 64 9.65 -18.55 -15.21
C TYR A 64 9.02 -19.40 -16.31
N ALA A 65 9.39 -19.16 -17.57
CA ALA A 65 8.82 -19.87 -18.72
C ALA A 65 9.07 -21.39 -18.63
N HIS A 66 10.23 -21.80 -18.15
CA HIS A 66 10.57 -23.21 -17.96
C HIS A 66 9.72 -23.94 -16.92
N ALA A 67 9.15 -23.21 -15.96
CA ALA A 67 8.18 -23.78 -15.02
C ALA A 67 6.80 -24.01 -15.68
N CYS A 68 6.56 -23.43 -16.86
CA CYS A 68 5.33 -23.55 -17.63
C CYS A 68 5.38 -24.64 -18.70
N ASP A 69 6.43 -25.47 -18.77
CA ASP A 69 6.58 -26.46 -19.84
C ASP A 69 5.35 -27.41 -19.95
N GLY A 70 4.77 -27.43 -21.16
CA GLY A 70 3.52 -28.06 -21.57
C GLY A 70 2.23 -27.44 -21.00
N ALA A 71 2.28 -26.22 -20.46
CA ALA A 71 1.09 -25.50 -20.03
C ALA A 71 0.32 -24.88 -21.21
N VAL A 72 -0.98 -24.68 -21.01
CA VAL A 72 -1.84 -23.92 -21.92
C VAL A 72 -1.85 -22.46 -21.48
N ILE A 73 -1.47 -21.56 -22.36
CA ILE A 73 -1.42 -20.11 -22.12
C ILE A 73 -2.43 -19.43 -23.05
N GLU A 74 -3.28 -18.57 -22.49
CA GLU A 74 -4.18 -17.72 -23.27
C GLU A 74 -3.85 -16.26 -22.97
N THR A 75 -3.64 -15.49 -24.04
CA THR A 75 -3.33 -14.06 -24.03
C THR A 75 -4.51 -13.27 -24.62
N ILE A 76 -4.45 -11.94 -24.59
CA ILE A 76 -5.55 -11.10 -25.10
C ILE A 76 -5.81 -11.34 -26.59
N GLU A 77 -4.76 -11.68 -27.34
CA GLU A 77 -4.77 -12.01 -28.77
C GLU A 77 -5.53 -13.31 -29.05
N GLY A 78 -5.50 -14.28 -28.14
CA GLY A 78 -6.17 -15.57 -28.28
C GLY A 78 -7.68 -15.55 -28.02
N HIS A 79 -8.21 -14.45 -27.48
CA HIS A 79 -9.62 -14.33 -27.09
C HIS A 79 -10.55 -13.87 -28.22
N ARG A 80 -10.25 -14.24 -29.47
CA ARG A 80 -11.12 -13.96 -30.62
C ARG A 80 -12.23 -15.02 -30.69
N GLY A 81 -13.49 -14.58 -30.77
CA GLY A 81 -14.64 -15.50 -30.80
C GLY A 81 -15.01 -16.07 -29.42
N ASP A 82 -14.41 -15.55 -28.36
CA ASP A 82 -14.83 -15.83 -26.99
C ASP A 82 -16.02 -14.92 -26.64
N ALA A 83 -17.20 -15.53 -26.47
CA ALA A 83 -18.44 -14.80 -26.22
C ALA A 83 -18.41 -13.94 -24.95
N VAL A 84 -17.71 -14.38 -23.89
CA VAL A 84 -17.58 -13.61 -22.65
C VAL A 84 -16.68 -12.41 -22.87
N MET A 85 -15.57 -12.59 -23.60
CA MET A 85 -14.66 -11.50 -23.93
C MET A 85 -15.28 -10.48 -24.87
N ASP A 86 -16.11 -10.91 -25.81
CA ASP A 86 -16.83 -10.00 -26.71
C ASP A 86 -17.84 -9.16 -25.92
N GLN A 87 -18.61 -9.77 -25.00
CA GLN A 87 -19.47 -9.04 -24.07
C GLN A 87 -18.69 -8.06 -23.19
N LEU A 88 -17.53 -8.47 -22.66
CA LEU A 88 -16.67 -7.61 -21.85
C LEU A 88 -16.11 -6.45 -22.66
N ARG A 89 -15.65 -6.66 -23.89
CA ARG A 89 -15.14 -5.57 -24.76
C ARG A 89 -16.23 -4.54 -25.04
N ASP A 90 -17.42 -5.01 -25.35
CA ASP A 90 -18.61 -4.19 -25.58
C ASP A 90 -18.99 -3.38 -24.34
N ALA A 91 -19.05 -4.03 -23.16
CA ALA A 91 -19.33 -3.36 -21.90
C ALA A 91 -18.22 -2.37 -21.52
N PHE A 92 -16.94 -2.73 -21.72
CA PHE A 92 -15.81 -1.82 -21.48
C PHE A 92 -15.91 -0.56 -22.33
N SER A 93 -16.38 -0.68 -23.59
CA SER A 93 -16.65 0.46 -24.46
C SER A 93 -17.80 1.33 -23.93
N ARG A 94 -18.95 0.73 -23.58
CA ARG A 94 -20.12 1.46 -23.05
C ARG A 94 -19.84 2.19 -21.75
N HIS A 95 -19.04 1.60 -20.86
CA HIS A 95 -18.73 2.14 -19.53
C HIS A 95 -17.48 3.02 -19.51
N HIS A 96 -16.86 3.29 -20.67
CA HIS A 96 -15.59 4.02 -20.75
C HIS A 96 -14.50 3.41 -19.83
N ALA A 97 -14.46 2.08 -19.77
CA ALA A 97 -13.59 1.30 -18.89
C ALA A 97 -12.12 1.23 -19.37
N LEU A 98 -11.77 1.94 -20.45
CA LEU A 98 -10.42 2.08 -20.96
C LEU A 98 -10.16 3.52 -21.40
N GLN A 99 -8.93 3.99 -21.20
CA GLN A 99 -8.44 5.27 -21.69
C GLN A 99 -7.12 5.07 -22.44
N CYS A 100 -5.98 5.04 -21.74
CA CYS A 100 -4.68 4.81 -22.38
C CYS A 100 -4.48 3.39 -22.93
N GLY A 101 -5.36 2.44 -22.58
CA GLY A 101 -5.30 1.05 -23.04
C GLY A 101 -4.23 0.18 -22.37
N PHE A 102 -3.27 0.74 -21.64
CA PHE A 102 -2.11 -0.02 -21.15
C PHE A 102 -2.48 -1.12 -20.13
N CYS A 103 -3.39 -0.88 -19.19
CA CYS A 103 -3.82 -1.93 -18.27
C CYS A 103 -4.87 -2.88 -18.88
N THR A 104 -5.43 -2.54 -20.02
CA THR A 104 -6.66 -3.15 -20.55
C THR A 104 -6.53 -4.65 -20.84
N PRO A 105 -5.43 -5.17 -21.41
CA PRO A 105 -5.25 -6.61 -21.61
C PRO A 105 -5.32 -7.42 -20.30
N GLY A 106 -4.54 -7.04 -19.28
CA GLY A 106 -4.56 -7.72 -17.98
C GLY A 106 -5.89 -7.54 -17.22
N MET A 107 -6.52 -6.37 -17.37
CA MET A 107 -7.88 -6.12 -16.85
C MET A 107 -8.91 -7.03 -17.47
N LEU A 108 -8.91 -7.20 -18.80
CA LEU A 108 -9.86 -8.06 -19.51
C LEU A 108 -9.64 -9.54 -19.17
N ALA A 109 -8.39 -10.01 -19.10
CA ALA A 109 -8.09 -11.37 -18.67
C ALA A 109 -8.65 -11.65 -17.26
N THR A 110 -8.47 -10.70 -16.34
CA THR A 110 -9.01 -10.82 -14.97
C THR A 110 -10.54 -10.71 -14.95
N ALA A 111 -11.12 -9.79 -15.71
CA ALA A 111 -12.57 -9.62 -15.82
C ALA A 111 -13.26 -10.88 -16.35
N ARG A 112 -12.66 -11.55 -17.35
CA ARG A 112 -13.13 -12.82 -17.89
C ARG A 112 -13.14 -13.91 -16.82
N ASP A 113 -12.08 -14.02 -16.03
CA ASP A 113 -12.03 -14.95 -14.89
C ASP A 113 -13.16 -14.68 -13.87
N ILE A 114 -13.37 -13.41 -13.50
CA ILE A 114 -14.45 -13.01 -12.60
C ILE A 114 -15.82 -13.42 -13.16
N VAL A 115 -16.14 -13.03 -14.40
CA VAL A 115 -17.43 -13.37 -15.04
C VAL A 115 -17.63 -14.88 -15.17
N SER A 116 -16.55 -15.63 -15.36
CA SER A 116 -16.61 -17.09 -15.47
C SER A 116 -16.92 -17.76 -14.14
N ARG A 117 -16.36 -17.25 -13.03
CA ARG A 117 -16.52 -17.82 -11.68
C ARG A 117 -17.79 -17.38 -10.94
N PHE A 118 -18.27 -16.17 -11.20
CA PHE A 118 -19.39 -15.59 -10.46
C PHE A 118 -20.66 -15.54 -11.31
N ASP A 119 -21.75 -16.14 -10.79
CA ASP A 119 -23.09 -15.98 -11.35
C ASP A 119 -23.75 -14.68 -10.87
N THR A 120 -23.38 -14.22 -9.67
CA THR A 120 -23.69 -12.91 -9.12
C THR A 120 -22.48 -12.38 -8.35
N ALA A 121 -22.23 -11.08 -8.42
CA ALA A 121 -21.21 -10.40 -7.63
C ALA A 121 -21.62 -8.95 -7.40
N ASP A 122 -21.47 -8.47 -6.17
CA ASP A 122 -21.65 -7.06 -5.86
C ASP A 122 -20.40 -6.24 -6.21
N GLU A 123 -20.53 -4.91 -6.16
CA GLU A 123 -19.43 -3.99 -6.49
C GLU A 123 -18.19 -4.25 -5.63
N ALA A 124 -18.39 -4.54 -4.33
CA ALA A 124 -17.30 -4.80 -3.39
C ALA A 124 -16.52 -6.06 -3.77
N THR A 125 -17.21 -7.13 -4.15
CA THR A 125 -16.61 -8.39 -4.62
C THR A 125 -15.82 -8.18 -5.90
N ILE A 126 -16.40 -7.48 -6.90
CA ILE A 126 -15.70 -7.19 -8.16
C ILE A 126 -14.43 -6.39 -7.92
N ARG A 127 -14.48 -5.38 -7.04
CA ARG A 127 -13.31 -4.57 -6.67
C ARG A 127 -12.23 -5.40 -5.96
N LEU A 128 -12.63 -6.32 -5.09
CA LEU A 128 -11.69 -7.20 -4.40
C LEU A 128 -10.96 -8.12 -5.39
N GLU A 129 -11.70 -8.74 -6.31
CA GLU A 129 -11.15 -9.62 -7.34
C GLU A 129 -10.27 -8.86 -8.35
N LEU A 130 -10.58 -7.58 -8.62
CA LEU A 130 -9.74 -6.70 -9.44
C LEU A 130 -8.56 -6.09 -8.70
N SER A 131 -8.41 -6.27 -7.38
CA SER A 131 -7.43 -5.56 -6.55
C SER A 131 -5.98 -5.77 -7.02
N GLY A 132 -5.72 -6.86 -7.75
CA GLY A 132 -4.43 -7.14 -8.36
C GLY A 132 -4.16 -6.40 -9.68
N ASN A 133 -5.08 -5.63 -10.26
CA ASN A 133 -4.85 -4.93 -11.51
C ASN A 133 -4.93 -3.43 -11.28
N LEU A 134 -3.84 -2.73 -11.58
CA LEU A 134 -3.73 -1.30 -11.37
C LEU A 134 -4.09 -0.53 -12.64
N CYS A 135 -4.99 0.44 -12.49
CA CYS A 135 -5.30 1.42 -13.52
C CYS A 135 -5.06 2.83 -12.99
N ARG A 136 -4.35 3.66 -13.76
CA ARG A 136 -4.07 5.06 -13.39
C ARG A 136 -5.02 6.07 -14.04
N CYS A 137 -5.80 5.66 -15.02
CA CYS A 137 -6.58 6.56 -15.86
C CYS A 137 -8.07 6.59 -15.50
N THR A 138 -8.69 5.43 -15.27
CA THR A 138 -10.17 5.31 -15.22
C THR A 138 -10.79 5.55 -13.84
N GLY A 139 -10.00 5.46 -12.76
CA GLY A 139 -10.55 5.44 -11.40
C GLY A 139 -11.41 4.20 -11.09
N TYR A 140 -11.34 3.15 -11.93
CA TYR A 140 -12.02 1.85 -11.82
C TYR A 140 -13.54 1.84 -11.96
N VAL A 141 -14.24 2.97 -11.83
CA VAL A 141 -15.72 3.02 -11.85
C VAL A 141 -16.28 2.35 -13.11
N GLY A 142 -15.80 2.73 -14.30
CA GLY A 142 -16.25 2.13 -15.56
C GLY A 142 -15.86 0.65 -15.71
N ILE A 143 -14.70 0.24 -15.20
CA ILE A 143 -14.25 -1.16 -15.25
C ILE A 143 -15.18 -2.05 -14.41
N VAL A 144 -15.50 -1.61 -13.20
CA VAL A 144 -16.40 -2.33 -12.30
C VAL A 144 -17.82 -2.36 -12.86
N GLY A 145 -18.30 -1.23 -13.42
CA GLY A 145 -19.60 -1.15 -14.10
C GLY A 145 -19.71 -2.13 -15.27
N ALA A 146 -18.68 -2.21 -16.11
CA ALA A 146 -18.67 -3.14 -17.24
C ALA A 146 -18.74 -4.60 -16.80
N ILE A 147 -17.98 -5.00 -15.78
CA ILE A 147 -18.01 -6.37 -15.27
C ILE A 147 -19.38 -6.68 -14.64
N SER A 148 -19.92 -5.75 -13.84
CA SER A 148 -21.23 -5.90 -13.21
C SER A 148 -22.35 -6.06 -14.25
N GLU A 149 -22.28 -5.32 -15.36
CA GLU A 149 -23.25 -5.47 -16.47
C GLU A 149 -23.21 -6.88 -17.05
N VAL A 150 -22.01 -7.40 -17.36
CA VAL A 150 -21.85 -8.72 -17.97
C VAL A 150 -22.30 -9.84 -17.02
N ILE A 151 -21.95 -9.78 -15.72
CA ILE A 151 -22.44 -10.75 -14.72
C ILE A 151 -23.97 -10.71 -14.64
N THR A 152 -24.57 -9.52 -14.62
CA THR A 152 -26.02 -9.36 -14.55
C THR A 152 -26.72 -9.94 -15.79
N ALA A 153 -26.15 -9.71 -16.98
CA ALA A 153 -26.67 -10.24 -18.24
C ALA A 153 -26.53 -11.78 -18.36
N LYS A 154 -25.52 -12.36 -17.71
CA LYS A 154 -25.36 -13.82 -17.58
C LYS A 154 -26.48 -14.43 -16.71
N GLY A 155 -26.96 -13.70 -15.70
CA GLY A 155 -28.11 -14.11 -14.88
C GLY A 155 -29.45 -14.17 -15.63
N SER A 156 -29.59 -13.47 -16.76
CA SER A 156 -30.82 -13.43 -17.58
C SER A 156 -30.80 -14.37 -18.79
N THR A 157 -29.67 -15.02 -19.08
CA THR A 157 -29.52 -15.96 -20.19
C THR A 157 -28.93 -17.28 -19.69
N GLY A 158 -29.63 -18.40 -19.93
CA GLY A 158 -29.35 -19.69 -19.33
C GLY A 158 -27.89 -20.16 -19.39
N LYS A 159 -27.46 -20.77 -18.27
CA LYS A 159 -26.19 -21.46 -17.97
C LYS A 159 -25.32 -21.80 -19.19
N HIS A 160 -24.16 -21.14 -19.28
CA HIS A 160 -22.95 -21.72 -19.89
C HIS A 160 -21.94 -22.01 -18.79
N SER A 161 -21.94 -23.26 -18.33
CA SER A 161 -20.85 -23.81 -17.53
C SER A 161 -19.73 -24.25 -18.47
N ALA A 162 -18.61 -23.51 -18.46
CA ALA A 162 -17.38 -24.01 -19.06
C ALA A 162 -16.93 -25.26 -18.27
N PRO A 163 -16.55 -26.37 -18.93
CA PRO A 163 -16.04 -27.52 -18.23
C PRO A 163 -14.71 -27.17 -17.55
N PRO A 164 -14.47 -27.65 -16.31
CA PRO A 164 -13.18 -27.47 -15.66
C PRO A 164 -12.09 -28.14 -16.50
N SER A 165 -11.04 -27.39 -16.81
CA SER A 165 -9.86 -27.92 -17.48
C SER A 165 -9.20 -28.97 -16.58
N PRO A 166 -8.79 -30.14 -17.10
CA PRO A 166 -8.17 -31.17 -16.28
C PRO A 166 -6.86 -30.64 -15.69
N ALA A 167 -6.81 -30.58 -14.35
CA ALA A 167 -5.60 -30.22 -13.64
C ALA A 167 -4.51 -31.26 -13.91
N ARG A 168 -3.48 -30.87 -14.66
CA ARG A 168 -2.26 -31.68 -14.79
C ARG A 168 -1.59 -31.78 -13.42
N PRO A 169 -1.14 -32.96 -12.95
CA PRO A 169 -0.47 -33.07 -11.67
C PRO A 169 0.78 -32.19 -11.68
N ALA A 170 0.82 -31.22 -10.76
CA ALA A 170 2.01 -30.43 -10.52
C ALA A 170 3.13 -31.37 -10.04
N LYS A 171 4.35 -31.17 -10.55
CA LYS A 171 5.53 -31.85 -9.97
C LYS A 171 5.59 -31.49 -8.48
N PRO A 172 5.76 -32.47 -7.57
CA PRO A 172 5.84 -32.18 -6.15
C PRO A 172 7.03 -31.25 -5.87
N PHE A 173 6.73 -30.07 -5.37
CA PHE A 173 7.73 -29.15 -4.83
C PHE A 173 8.26 -29.74 -3.52
N THR A 174 9.58 -29.90 -3.41
CA THR A 174 10.23 -30.27 -2.16
C THR A 174 10.41 -28.99 -1.35
N PRO A 175 9.72 -28.82 -0.20
CA PRO A 175 9.93 -27.66 0.65
C PRO A 175 11.37 -27.67 1.16
N PHE A 176 12.02 -26.51 1.13
CA PHE A 176 13.24 -26.33 1.91
C PHE A 176 12.84 -26.11 3.37
N GLU A 177 13.66 -26.61 4.31
CA GLU A 177 13.49 -26.32 5.73
C GLU A 177 13.73 -24.83 5.97
N PRO A 178 12.75 -24.08 6.49
CA PRO A 178 12.93 -22.67 6.80
C PRO A 178 13.99 -22.55 7.88
N VAL A 179 15.04 -21.77 7.63
CA VAL A 179 15.89 -21.29 8.73
C VAL A 179 15.05 -20.27 9.50
N GLU A 180 14.63 -20.64 10.70
CA GLU A 180 13.94 -19.76 11.64
C GLU A 180 14.90 -18.66 12.11
N ALA A 181 15.04 -17.61 11.29
CA ALA A 181 15.62 -16.37 11.75
C ALA A 181 14.63 -15.72 12.71
N ALA A 182 15.05 -15.46 13.95
CA ALA A 182 14.28 -14.71 14.93
C ALA A 182 13.81 -13.40 14.29
N GLN A 183 12.52 -13.32 13.95
CA GLN A 183 11.93 -12.13 13.39
C GLN A 183 11.81 -11.10 14.52
N THR A 184 12.56 -10.02 14.43
CA THR A 184 12.30 -8.82 15.23
C THR A 184 10.88 -8.35 14.90
N PRO A 185 9.98 -8.19 15.88
CA PRO A 185 8.62 -7.76 15.58
C PRO A 185 8.67 -6.38 14.90
N ILE A 186 8.11 -6.30 13.69
CA ILE A 186 8.00 -5.02 12.98
C ILE A 186 6.98 -4.16 13.74
N PRO A 187 7.26 -2.87 14.02
CA PRO A 187 6.29 -2.00 14.68
C PRO A 187 4.95 -2.03 13.94
N THR A 188 3.90 -2.36 14.66
CA THR A 188 2.54 -2.50 14.12
C THR A 188 2.09 -1.18 13.51
N ALA A 189 1.48 -1.23 12.32
CA ALA A 189 0.95 -0.03 11.65
C ALA A 189 0.05 0.77 12.61
N PRO A 190 0.17 2.12 12.67
CA PRO A 190 -0.64 2.94 13.56
C PRO A 190 -2.14 2.71 13.31
N LYS A 191 -2.90 2.43 14.36
CA LYS A 191 -4.37 2.30 14.29
C LYS A 191 -5.04 3.48 14.98
N GLY A 192 -6.09 4.04 14.38
CA GLY A 192 -6.92 5.06 15.03
C GLY A 192 -7.80 5.86 14.08
N SER A 193 -8.22 7.07 14.49
CA SER A 193 -9.19 7.91 13.79
C SER A 193 -8.70 9.36 13.61
N VAL A 194 -9.29 10.07 12.66
CA VAL A 194 -9.14 11.53 12.50
C VAL A 194 -10.54 12.13 12.46
N SER A 195 -10.77 13.17 13.27
CA SER A 195 -12.05 13.88 13.40
C SER A 195 -11.82 15.39 13.43
N ALA A 196 -12.89 16.15 13.16
CA ALA A 196 -12.93 17.58 13.44
C ALA A 196 -13.80 17.81 14.70
N GLU A 197 -13.24 18.41 15.74
CA GLU A 197 -13.91 18.64 17.03
C GLU A 197 -13.75 20.12 17.43
N GLY A 198 -14.85 20.88 17.42
CA GLY A 198 -14.84 22.28 17.89
C GLY A 198 -13.86 23.21 17.16
N GLY A 199 -13.64 23.00 15.85
CA GLY A 199 -12.67 23.76 15.04
C GLY A 199 -11.27 23.15 14.99
N TRP A 200 -10.98 22.16 15.83
CA TRP A 200 -9.69 21.46 15.87
C TRP A 200 -9.70 20.21 15.00
N THR A 201 -8.57 19.94 14.36
CA THR A 201 -8.30 18.61 13.82
C THR A 201 -7.78 17.73 14.94
N VAL A 202 -8.44 16.60 15.20
CA VAL A 202 -8.11 15.65 16.26
C VAL A 202 -7.69 14.33 15.64
N VAL A 203 -6.48 13.89 15.95
CA VAL A 203 -5.89 12.65 15.45
C VAL A 203 -5.57 11.74 16.61
N LYS A 204 -6.26 10.60 16.69
CA LYS A 204 -6.00 9.57 17.71
C LYS A 204 -5.30 8.41 17.06
N ARG A 205 -4.18 7.95 17.62
CA ARG A 205 -3.40 6.82 17.11
C ARG A 205 -2.85 5.97 18.23
N SER A 206 -2.65 4.70 17.92
CA SER A 206 -1.93 3.77 18.77
C SER A 206 -0.99 2.89 17.94
N PHE A 207 0.22 2.69 18.46
CA PHE A 207 1.27 1.87 17.85
C PHE A 207 2.08 1.15 18.93
N ALA A 208 2.76 0.06 18.54
CA ALA A 208 3.58 -0.74 19.43
C ALA A 208 5.06 -0.33 19.33
N LEU A 209 5.80 -0.47 20.42
CA LEU A 209 7.25 -0.33 20.49
C LEU A 209 7.85 -1.58 21.14
N ASN A 210 8.99 -2.04 20.63
CA ASN A 210 9.62 -3.31 21.03
C ASN A 210 10.44 -3.21 22.30
N HIS A 211 9.97 -2.39 23.25
CA HIS A 211 10.65 -2.09 24.50
C HIS A 211 9.67 -2.09 25.65
N ALA A 212 10.16 -2.30 26.89
CA ALA A 212 9.31 -2.30 28.07
C ALA A 212 8.69 -0.91 28.34
N PRO A 213 7.46 -0.84 28.90
CA PRO A 213 6.74 0.42 29.13
C PRO A 213 7.53 1.48 29.90
N ASP A 214 8.33 1.06 30.88
CA ASP A 214 9.11 2.00 31.69
C ASP A 214 10.26 2.59 30.88
N ALA A 215 10.93 1.82 30.02
CA ALA A 215 11.98 2.33 29.14
C ALA A 215 11.41 3.32 28.11
N VAL A 216 10.25 2.97 27.51
CA VAL A 216 9.54 3.85 26.58
C VAL A 216 9.09 5.14 27.28
N TRP A 217 8.59 5.05 28.52
CA TRP A 217 8.20 6.22 29.31
C TRP A 217 9.38 7.16 29.55
N GLN A 218 10.56 6.63 29.92
CA GLN A 218 11.76 7.44 30.13
C GLN A 218 12.23 8.17 28.86
N LEU A 219 11.93 7.64 27.67
CA LEU A 219 12.16 8.37 26.42
C LEU A 219 11.11 9.47 26.20
N PHE A 220 9.82 9.15 26.33
CA PHE A 220 8.74 10.07 25.97
C PHE A 220 8.63 11.27 26.93
N ARG A 221 8.96 11.08 28.21
CA ARG A 221 8.94 12.15 29.22
C ARG A 221 10.01 13.22 29.02
N ASP A 222 10.99 12.97 28.15
CA ASP A 222 12.15 13.85 27.92
C ASP A 222 12.08 14.47 26.51
N PRO A 223 11.65 15.74 26.39
CA PRO A 223 11.58 16.44 25.11
C PRO A 223 12.90 16.45 24.33
N ALA A 224 14.05 16.53 24.99
CA ALA A 224 15.35 16.57 24.32
C ALA A 224 15.69 15.24 23.64
N ARG A 225 15.24 14.12 24.22
CA ARG A 225 15.48 12.77 23.67
C ARG A 225 14.42 12.35 22.66
N VAL A 226 13.16 12.76 22.85
CA VAL A 226 12.07 12.37 21.94
C VAL A 226 12.03 13.26 20.68
N ALA A 227 12.43 14.53 20.75
CA ALA A 227 12.37 15.43 19.60
C ALA A 227 13.20 14.95 18.39
N PRO A 228 14.44 14.43 18.54
CA PRO A 228 15.18 13.83 17.44
C PRO A 228 14.46 12.66 16.76
N CYS A 229 13.56 11.98 17.48
CA CYS A 229 12.76 10.89 16.90
C CYS A 229 11.67 11.42 15.98
N ILE A 230 11.24 12.68 16.13
CA ILE A 230 10.19 13.31 15.34
C ILE A 230 10.80 13.91 14.05
N PRO A 231 10.39 13.42 12.86
CA PRO A 231 10.88 13.94 11.59
C PRO A 231 10.74 15.46 11.46
N GLY A 232 11.88 16.15 11.31
CA GLY A 232 11.93 17.60 11.07
C GLY A 232 11.79 18.47 12.32
N ALA A 233 11.63 17.88 13.51
CA ALA A 233 11.62 18.62 14.76
C ALA A 233 13.04 18.92 15.25
N THR A 234 13.22 20.12 15.79
CA THR A 234 14.45 20.55 16.47
C THR A 234 14.06 21.27 17.76
N VAL A 235 14.73 20.95 18.85
CA VAL A 235 14.66 21.70 20.11
C VAL A 235 15.86 22.65 20.14
N GLU A 236 15.59 23.94 20.31
CA GLU A 236 16.60 25.00 20.35
C GLU A 236 16.95 25.37 21.80
N SER A 237 15.94 25.47 22.66
CA SER A 237 16.12 25.61 24.11
C SER A 237 15.09 24.75 24.85
N LEU A 238 15.48 24.24 26.01
CA LEU A 238 14.63 23.43 26.89
C LEU A 238 14.83 23.88 28.33
N ASP A 239 13.73 24.28 28.96
CA ASP A 239 13.61 24.54 30.39
C ASP A 239 12.76 23.44 31.04
N ALA A 240 12.58 23.48 32.36
CA ALA A 240 11.93 22.40 33.12
C ALA A 240 10.48 22.06 32.68
N GLU A 241 9.76 23.04 32.13
CA GLU A 241 8.34 22.90 31.74
C GLU A 241 8.06 23.46 30.34
N SER A 242 9.06 24.01 29.66
CA SER A 242 8.88 24.72 28.39
C SER A 242 10.05 24.51 27.43
N PHE A 243 9.81 24.70 26.15
CA PHE A 243 10.84 24.60 25.12
C PHE A 243 10.60 25.61 24.01
N THR A 244 11.68 25.96 23.31
CA THR A 244 11.64 26.61 22.01
C THR A 244 12.22 25.68 20.96
N GLY A 245 11.74 25.81 19.73
CA GLY A 245 12.18 24.94 18.67
C GLY A 245 11.50 25.23 17.35
N ALA A 246 11.68 24.30 16.42
CA ALA A 246 11.05 24.38 15.12
C ALA A 246 10.66 23.00 14.62
N VAL A 247 9.64 22.98 13.76
CA VAL A 247 9.30 21.81 12.96
C VAL A 247 9.34 22.21 11.49
N GLU A 248 10.21 21.56 10.72
CA GLU A 248 10.26 21.71 9.27
C GLU A 248 9.50 20.58 8.59
N ILE A 249 8.52 20.96 7.76
CA ILE A 249 7.69 20.02 7.00
C ILE A 249 7.85 20.32 5.52
N ARG A 250 8.03 19.25 4.72
CA ARG A 250 8.09 19.34 3.26
C ARG A 250 7.01 18.48 2.64
N PHE A 251 6.21 19.08 1.77
CA PHE A 251 5.17 18.42 0.99
C PHE A 251 5.34 18.75 -0.49
N GLY A 252 6.10 17.92 -1.20
CA GLY A 252 6.38 18.16 -2.62
C GLY A 252 7.06 19.53 -2.81
N PRO A 253 6.45 20.48 -3.53
CA PRO A 253 7.00 21.83 -3.69
C PRO A 253 6.87 22.70 -2.44
N ILE A 254 5.96 22.35 -1.50
CA ILE A 254 5.70 23.16 -0.30
C ILE A 254 6.78 22.87 0.74
N ARG A 255 7.39 23.93 1.27
CA ARG A 255 8.30 23.88 2.42
C ARG A 255 7.77 24.85 3.47
N ALA A 256 7.48 24.34 4.65
CA ALA A 256 7.04 25.13 5.79
C ALA A 256 7.99 24.88 6.95
N ARG A 257 8.40 25.95 7.65
CA ARG A 257 9.15 25.85 8.90
C ARG A 257 8.39 26.63 9.95
N PHE A 258 7.80 25.92 10.91
CA PHE A 258 7.11 26.51 12.04
C PHE A 258 8.12 26.67 13.18
N GLY A 259 8.61 27.88 13.38
CA GLY A 259 9.40 28.24 14.56
C GLY A 259 8.45 28.64 15.69
N GLY A 260 8.67 28.13 16.89
CA GLY A 260 7.68 28.25 17.95
C GLY A 260 8.17 27.91 19.34
N ARG A 261 7.22 27.91 20.26
CA ARG A 261 7.43 27.59 21.67
C ARG A 261 6.33 26.67 22.17
N GLY A 262 6.62 25.93 23.21
CA GLY A 262 5.67 25.03 23.83
C GLY A 262 5.94 24.80 25.30
N SER A 263 5.01 24.09 25.93
CA SER A 263 5.12 23.57 27.28
C SER A 263 4.82 22.08 27.31
N TYR A 264 5.31 21.41 28.34
CA TYR A 264 5.06 19.99 28.54
C TYR A 264 4.84 19.65 30.02
N GLU A 265 3.98 18.67 30.25
CA GLU A 265 3.60 18.19 31.57
C GLU A 265 3.60 16.66 31.53
N ASN A 266 4.14 16.03 32.58
CA ASN A 266 4.23 14.58 32.70
C ASN A 266 3.63 14.10 34.02
N ASP A 267 2.90 13.00 33.95
CA ASP A 267 2.40 12.22 35.08
C ASP A 267 3.11 10.86 35.07
N ASP A 268 4.13 10.74 35.94
CA ASP A 268 4.93 9.52 36.09
C ASP A 268 4.10 8.32 36.57
N ALA A 269 3.06 8.54 37.38
CA ALA A 269 2.22 7.47 37.91
C ALA A 269 1.32 6.88 36.82
N ALA A 270 0.79 7.74 35.94
CA ALA A 270 -0.03 7.33 34.80
C ALA A 270 0.79 6.93 33.56
N ARG A 271 2.10 7.23 33.52
CA ARG A 271 2.94 7.21 32.30
C ARG A 271 2.27 7.96 31.16
N ALA A 272 1.77 9.14 31.46
CA ALA A 272 1.04 9.99 30.51
C ALA A 272 1.59 11.41 30.52
N GLY A 273 1.58 12.07 29.36
CA GLY A 273 2.05 13.43 29.24
C GLY A 273 1.24 14.25 28.26
N THR A 274 1.36 15.57 28.39
CA THR A 274 0.75 16.54 27.47
C THR A 274 1.81 17.54 27.03
N ILE A 275 1.92 17.75 25.74
CA ILE A 275 2.73 18.80 25.12
C ILE A 275 1.78 19.79 24.46
N ARG A 276 1.99 21.09 24.66
CA ARG A 276 1.22 22.17 24.01
C ARG A 276 2.19 23.09 23.30
N GLY A 277 1.81 23.62 22.15
CA GLY A 277 2.70 24.51 21.41
C GLY A 277 2.00 25.37 20.39
N GLU A 278 2.70 26.45 20.04
CA GLU A 278 2.33 27.38 18.98
C GLU A 278 3.56 27.70 18.13
N GLY A 279 3.36 27.91 16.84
CA GLY A 279 4.45 28.26 15.93
C GLY A 279 3.98 29.01 14.69
N ASP A 280 4.89 29.79 14.12
CA ASP A 280 4.63 30.61 12.93
C ASP A 280 5.59 30.19 11.80
N ASP A 281 5.02 30.02 10.60
CA ASP A 281 5.77 29.99 9.34
C ASP A 281 5.76 31.38 8.71
N LYS A 282 6.84 32.12 8.93
CA LYS A 282 6.99 33.50 8.43
C LYS A 282 6.98 33.59 6.90
N LEU A 283 7.45 32.55 6.21
CA LEU A 283 7.52 32.53 4.74
C LEU A 283 6.18 32.12 4.13
N GLY A 284 5.57 31.06 4.65
CA GLY A 284 4.27 30.54 4.19
C GLY A 284 3.06 31.33 4.70
N LYS A 285 3.27 32.34 5.56
CA LYS A 285 2.22 33.14 6.20
C LYS A 285 1.15 32.26 6.86
N SER A 286 1.61 31.24 7.58
CA SER A 286 0.75 30.29 8.28
C SER A 286 1.12 30.22 9.75
N LYS A 287 0.12 29.93 10.58
CA LYS A 287 0.29 29.74 12.02
C LYS A 287 -0.25 28.38 12.41
N VAL A 288 0.35 27.76 13.41
CA VAL A 288 -0.12 26.50 13.96
C VAL A 288 -0.21 26.59 15.47
N ARG A 289 -1.29 26.04 16.02
CA ARG A 289 -1.40 25.74 17.45
C ARG A 289 -1.78 24.30 17.60
N GLY A 290 -1.28 23.65 18.66
CA GLY A 290 -1.58 22.25 18.89
C GLY A 290 -1.32 21.79 20.31
N ALA A 291 -1.90 20.64 20.62
CA ALA A 291 -1.68 19.89 21.83
C ALA A 291 -1.55 18.40 21.51
N LEU A 292 -0.48 17.76 21.96
CA LEU A 292 -0.25 16.33 21.89
C LEU A 292 -0.40 15.73 23.27
N ARG A 293 -1.35 14.82 23.44
CA ARG A 293 -1.44 13.95 24.61
C ARG A 293 -0.88 12.58 24.27
N TYR A 294 -0.19 11.96 25.20
CA TYR A 294 0.30 10.61 25.03
C TYR A 294 0.24 9.81 26.33
N ALA A 295 0.10 8.50 26.21
CA ALA A 295 0.13 7.56 27.33
C ALA A 295 0.83 6.26 26.91
N ILE A 296 1.63 5.69 27.82
CA ILE A 296 2.38 4.45 27.60
C ILE A 296 1.77 3.32 28.44
N ALA A 297 1.17 2.36 27.75
CA ALA A 297 0.56 1.18 28.32
C ALA A 297 1.40 -0.09 28.07
N LYS A 298 1.08 -1.16 28.80
CA LYS A 298 1.64 -2.49 28.57
C LYS A 298 1.18 -3.02 27.21
N GLY A 299 2.10 -3.61 26.44
CA GLY A 299 1.81 -4.27 25.17
C GLY A 299 1.44 -5.75 25.35
N ALA A 300 1.56 -6.51 24.25
CA ALA A 300 1.20 -7.92 24.22
C ALA A 300 2.12 -8.81 25.08
N THR A 301 3.37 -8.39 25.27
CA THR A 301 4.35 -9.06 26.14
C THR A 301 4.97 -8.05 27.10
N PRO A 302 5.62 -8.48 28.20
CA PRO A 302 6.29 -7.56 29.13
C PRO A 302 7.38 -6.69 28.50
N GLN A 303 7.94 -7.12 27.36
CA GLN A 303 9.00 -6.42 26.62
C GLN A 303 8.45 -5.53 25.51
N VAL A 304 7.12 -5.44 25.36
CA VAL A 304 6.47 -4.63 24.33
C VAL A 304 5.59 -3.58 25.00
N SER A 305 5.64 -2.35 24.50
CA SER A 305 4.81 -1.23 24.93
C SER A 305 3.74 -0.92 23.90
N ARG A 306 2.65 -0.29 24.36
CA ARG A 306 1.67 0.35 23.50
C ARG A 306 1.65 1.84 23.79
N ALA A 307 2.02 2.66 22.81
CA ALA A 307 1.88 4.10 22.89
C ALA A 307 0.51 4.50 22.33
N GLU A 308 -0.21 5.33 23.07
CA GLU A 308 -1.44 5.98 22.62
C GLU A 308 -1.16 7.47 22.51
N VAL A 309 -1.51 8.07 21.37
CA VAL A 309 -1.27 9.49 21.09
C VAL A 309 -2.54 10.15 20.56
N GLU A 310 -2.82 11.35 21.06
CA GLU A 310 -3.91 12.21 20.63
C GLU A 310 -3.34 13.58 20.30
N LEU A 311 -3.25 13.89 19.00
CA LEU A 311 -2.81 15.19 18.50
C LEU A 311 -4.04 16.03 18.15
N ARG A 312 -4.18 17.19 18.80
CA ARG A 312 -5.11 18.25 18.41
C ARG A 312 -4.32 19.38 17.78
N PHE A 313 -4.72 19.86 16.60
CA PHE A 313 -4.10 21.03 16.01
C PHE A 313 -5.07 21.85 15.15
N GLU A 314 -4.71 23.11 14.97
CA GLU A 314 -5.37 24.08 14.10
C GLU A 314 -4.28 24.85 13.35
N ILE A 315 -4.41 24.93 12.03
CA ILE A 315 -3.52 25.70 11.16
C ILE A 315 -4.29 26.83 10.50
N ASP A 316 -3.75 28.04 10.55
CA ASP A 316 -4.27 29.22 9.87
C ASP A 316 -3.43 29.60 8.64
N GLY A 317 -4.00 30.45 7.79
CA GLY A 317 -3.32 31.01 6.61
C GLY A 317 -3.32 30.07 5.41
N MET A 318 -2.25 30.12 4.60
CA MET A 318 -2.18 29.39 3.32
C MET A 318 -2.26 27.87 3.49
N LEU A 319 -1.86 27.36 4.66
CA LEU A 319 -1.88 25.94 4.99
C LEU A 319 -3.15 25.50 5.75
N ALA A 320 -4.16 26.36 5.89
CA ALA A 320 -5.42 26.00 6.59
C ALA A 320 -6.16 24.81 5.95
N GLN A 321 -5.90 24.51 4.67
CA GLN A 321 -6.41 23.31 4.01
C GLN A 321 -5.99 21.99 4.70
N PHE A 322 -4.89 22.00 5.46
CA PHE A 322 -4.42 20.86 6.24
C PHE A 322 -5.20 20.63 7.54
N ASN A 323 -6.27 21.39 7.80
CA ASN A 323 -7.27 21.05 8.83
C ASN A 323 -8.30 20.01 8.34
N ARG A 324 -8.24 19.57 7.08
CA ARG A 324 -9.18 18.59 6.52
C ARG A 324 -8.77 17.15 6.89
N PRO A 325 -9.62 16.38 7.61
CA PRO A 325 -9.29 15.03 8.10
C PRO A 325 -8.76 14.07 7.02
N GLU A 326 -9.27 14.17 5.79
CA GLU A 326 -8.93 13.29 4.67
C GLU A 326 -7.49 13.50 4.18
N LEU A 327 -6.98 14.73 4.26
CA LEU A 327 -5.61 15.08 3.85
C LEU A 327 -4.58 14.75 4.95
N VAL A 328 -5.01 14.74 6.20
CA VAL A 328 -4.16 14.60 7.39
C VAL A 328 -3.86 13.14 7.72
N THR A 329 -4.86 12.27 7.55
CA THR A 329 -4.80 10.85 7.97
C THR A 329 -3.53 10.16 7.46
N GLY A 330 -3.26 10.24 6.17
CA GLY A 330 -2.13 9.54 5.56
C GLY A 330 -0.76 10.13 5.90
N PHE A 331 -0.71 11.43 6.15
CA PHE A 331 0.51 12.12 6.56
C PHE A 331 0.90 11.76 7.99
N VAL A 332 -0.06 11.76 8.91
CA VAL A 332 0.21 11.43 10.32
C VAL A 332 0.67 9.98 10.45
N ASP A 333 0.07 9.05 9.71
CA ASP A 333 0.50 7.65 9.73
C ASP A 333 1.94 7.49 9.25
N TYR A 334 2.34 8.22 8.20
CA TYR A 334 3.72 8.22 7.71
C TYR A 334 4.70 8.74 8.77
N ILE A 335 4.40 9.88 9.40
CA ILE A 335 5.24 10.44 10.46
C ILE A 335 5.35 9.47 11.62
N LEU A 336 4.24 8.87 12.06
CA LEU A 336 4.23 7.96 13.20
C LEU A 336 5.03 6.70 12.94
N VAL A 337 5.04 6.17 11.71
CA VAL A 337 5.89 5.03 11.35
C VAL A 337 7.38 5.38 11.48
N GLN A 338 7.79 6.56 10.99
CA GLN A 338 9.18 7.01 11.13
C GLN A 338 9.54 7.29 12.59
N PHE A 339 8.63 7.93 13.32
CA PHE A 339 8.78 8.21 14.74
C PHE A 339 8.95 6.93 15.55
N ALA A 340 8.08 5.93 15.36
CA ALA A 340 8.18 4.65 16.05
C ALA A 340 9.51 3.94 15.77
N ALA A 341 9.95 3.92 14.50
CA ALA A 341 11.23 3.34 14.12
C ALA A 341 12.42 4.07 14.78
N ASN A 342 12.39 5.40 14.84
CA ASN A 342 13.42 6.18 15.51
C ASN A 342 13.44 5.94 17.03
N CYS A 343 12.26 5.85 17.66
CA CYS A 343 12.15 5.50 19.08
C CYS A 343 12.76 4.13 19.36
N ASP A 344 12.43 3.12 18.56
CA ASP A 344 13.00 1.77 18.70
C ASP A 344 14.54 1.79 18.56
N ALA A 345 15.08 2.57 17.62
CA ALA A 345 16.53 2.72 17.43
C ALA A 345 17.21 3.37 18.65
N VAL A 346 16.66 4.48 19.15
CA VAL A 346 17.18 5.19 20.33
C VAL A 346 17.09 4.33 21.60
N LEU A 347 15.98 3.61 21.79
CA LEU A 347 15.81 2.70 22.93
C LEU A 347 16.74 1.48 22.87
N SER A 348 17.17 1.09 21.67
CA SER A 348 18.17 0.03 21.46
C SER A 348 19.62 0.52 21.64
N GLY A 349 19.83 1.79 22.05
CA GLY A 349 21.15 2.39 22.24
C GLY A 349 21.79 2.96 20.97
N GLY A 350 21.05 3.03 19.86
CA GLY A 350 21.47 3.73 18.64
C GLY A 350 21.08 5.20 18.63
N GLU A 351 21.33 5.88 17.50
CA GLU A 351 20.86 7.24 17.25
C GLU A 351 19.57 7.22 16.40
N ALA A 352 18.76 8.27 16.52
CA ALA A 352 17.62 8.45 15.61
C ALA A 352 18.14 8.54 14.16
N GLY A 353 17.56 7.75 13.26
CA GLY A 353 18.01 7.68 11.88
C GLY A 353 17.87 9.05 11.17
N PRO A 354 18.67 9.32 10.13
CA PRO A 354 18.55 10.56 9.37
C PRO A 354 17.14 10.69 8.82
N VAL A 355 16.51 11.85 9.06
CA VAL A 355 15.15 12.16 8.58
C VAL A 355 15.11 11.94 7.07
N LYS A 356 14.51 10.83 6.63
CA LYS A 356 14.27 10.60 5.21
C LYS A 356 13.35 11.71 4.72
N ARG A 357 13.86 12.54 3.80
CA ARG A 357 13.12 13.65 3.19
C ARG A 357 11.72 13.14 2.82
N LEU A 358 10.68 13.81 3.32
CA LEU A 358 9.28 13.54 3.01
C LEU A 358 9.07 13.70 1.50
N SER A 359 9.24 12.60 0.78
CA SER A 359 8.84 12.48 -0.60
C SER A 359 7.34 12.21 -0.61
N VAL A 360 6.59 12.98 -1.41
CA VAL A 360 5.16 12.72 -1.68
C VAL A 360 4.94 11.26 -2.08
N PHE A 361 5.92 10.65 -2.76
CA PHE A 361 5.91 9.23 -3.12
C PHE A 361 6.05 8.31 -1.92
N ALA A 362 6.92 8.62 -0.95
CA ALA A 362 7.08 7.80 0.25
C ALA A 362 5.83 7.86 1.16
N MET A 363 5.16 9.01 1.19
CA MET A 363 3.90 9.21 1.90
C MET A 363 2.75 8.46 1.22
N LEU A 364 2.59 8.58 -0.11
CA LEU A 364 1.65 7.78 -0.88
C LEU A 364 1.89 6.27 -0.67
N TRP A 365 3.16 5.87 -0.62
CA TRP A 365 3.53 4.48 -0.43
C TRP A 365 3.23 3.95 0.97
N ALA A 366 3.40 4.76 2.03
CA ALA A 366 3.02 4.37 3.39
C ALA A 366 1.49 4.30 3.58
N VAL A 367 0.74 5.21 2.98
CA VAL A 367 -0.74 5.17 2.95
C VAL A 367 -1.24 3.95 2.20
N LEU A 368 -0.60 3.62 1.08
CA LEU A 368 -0.85 2.36 0.36
C LEU A 368 -0.53 1.16 1.25
N LYS A 369 0.65 1.13 1.90
CA LYS A 369 1.08 0.01 2.75
C LYS A 369 0.17 -0.23 3.97
N ALA A 370 -0.31 0.84 4.62
CA ALA A 370 -1.25 0.77 5.74
C ALA A 370 -2.64 0.25 5.33
N ARG A 371 -3.04 0.43 4.08
CA ARG A 371 -4.28 -0.17 3.51
C ARG A 371 -4.15 -1.66 3.18
N PHE A 372 -2.91 -2.15 2.99
CA PHE A 372 -2.62 -3.56 2.70
C PHE A 372 -2.22 -4.39 3.95
N SER A 373 -2.11 -3.79 5.14
CA SER A 373 -1.76 -4.50 6.39
C SER A 373 -2.94 -4.68 7.37
N ARG A 374 -4.19 -4.57 6.88
CA ARG A 374 -5.41 -4.89 7.65
C ARG A 374 -5.95 -6.25 7.28
#